data_AF-A0A9P5ZGW3-F1
#
_entry.id   AF-A0A9P5ZGW3-F1
#
_cell.length_a   1.000
_cell.length_b   1.000
_cell.length_c   1.000
_cell.angle_alpha   90.00
_cell.angle_beta   90.00
_cell.angle_gamma   90.00
#
_symmetry.space_group_name_H-M   'P 1'
#
loop_
_entity.id
_entity.type
_entity.pdbx_description
1 polymer ?
#
loop_
_entity_poly.entity_id
_entity_poly.type
_entity_poly.pdbx_seq_one_letter_code
_entity_poly.pdbx_strand_id
1 'polypeptide(L)'
;MRQAVVSLALLLSALSLPVLGVGTVPTCLSGFDWMFNHLGQSPCTVASALAQACTPSYDIPIPALGPLDNYLGPTPSSEDNCRCSSVFYSMISACALCQGAEITTWSFYDQNCSSVFLTVFAPAVPVGFAVPHYAYTDPTANGKDFFNTQIAQADNGPESTAPPQASSTSSTTTTGGVSIPIGTAPLTPKKKSNAGAIAGGVVGGLAGLAAIIMIVGGLIRRRRHHRRAIYEKQLSAQLDGTG
;
A
#
# COMPACT_ATOMS: atom_id res chain seq x y z
N MET A 1 -7.69 -39.98 -38.14
CA MET A 1 -6.41 -39.57 -38.77
C MET A 1 -6.73 -38.37 -39.65
N ARG A 2 -6.11 -37.19 -39.64
CA ARG A 2 -5.01 -36.58 -38.89
C ARG A 2 -5.22 -35.06 -39.06
N GLN A 3 -5.11 -34.34 -37.95
CA GLN A 3 -4.56 -32.98 -37.81
C GLN A 3 -5.26 -31.80 -38.52
N ALA A 4 -6.10 -31.09 -37.77
CA ALA A 4 -6.24 -29.64 -37.89
C ALA A 4 -5.38 -29.00 -36.80
N VAL A 5 -4.27 -28.39 -37.20
CA VAL A 5 -3.39 -27.60 -36.33
C VAL A 5 -4.08 -26.25 -36.13
N VAL A 6 -4.68 -26.04 -34.95
CA VAL A 6 -5.18 -24.74 -34.53
C VAL A 6 -4.10 -24.10 -33.67
N SER A 7 -3.40 -23.13 -34.25
CA SER A 7 -2.43 -22.28 -33.56
C SER A 7 -3.14 -21.46 -32.49
N LEU A 8 -2.92 -21.81 -31.22
CA LEU A 8 -3.36 -21.03 -30.07
C LEU A 8 -2.35 -19.90 -29.83
N ALA A 9 -2.60 -18.74 -30.41
CA ALA A 9 -1.89 -17.52 -30.03
C ALA A 9 -2.31 -17.13 -28.60
N LEU A 10 -1.43 -17.33 -27.64
CA LEU A 10 -1.56 -16.83 -26.27
C LEU A 10 -1.48 -15.29 -26.29
N LEU A 11 -2.62 -14.63 -26.32
CA LEU A 11 -2.73 -13.25 -25.86
C LEU A 11 -2.67 -13.27 -24.32
N LEU A 12 -1.50 -12.97 -23.75
CA LEU A 12 -1.38 -12.62 -22.34
C LEU A 12 -2.03 -11.24 -22.13
N SER A 13 -3.35 -11.18 -22.09
CA SER A 13 -4.04 -10.08 -21.44
C SER A 13 -3.84 -10.25 -19.94
N ALA A 14 -3.01 -9.40 -19.34
CA ALA A 14 -2.83 -9.32 -17.90
C ALA A 14 -4.18 -9.02 -17.23
N LEU A 15 -4.85 -10.07 -16.77
CA LEU A 15 -6.05 -9.96 -15.96
C LEU A 15 -5.59 -9.70 -14.53
N SER A 16 -5.44 -8.43 -14.17
CA SER A 16 -5.27 -8.02 -12.77
C SER A 16 -6.55 -8.37 -12.03
N LEU A 17 -6.59 -9.54 -11.36
CA LEU A 17 -7.63 -9.77 -10.37
C LEU A 17 -7.44 -8.72 -9.27
N PRO A 18 -8.48 -7.96 -8.89
CA PRO A 18 -8.40 -7.16 -7.68
C PRO A 18 -8.32 -8.17 -6.52
N VAL A 19 -7.13 -8.25 -5.91
CA VAL A 19 -6.99 -8.82 -4.57
C VAL A 19 -7.88 -7.98 -3.67
N LEU A 20 -8.78 -8.61 -2.91
CA LEU A 20 -9.53 -7.93 -1.86
C LEU A 20 -8.50 -7.31 -0.90
N GLY A 21 -8.40 -5.99 -0.93
CA GLY A 21 -7.19 -5.24 -0.59
C GLY A 21 -6.86 -5.21 0.89
N VAL A 22 -5.62 -5.61 1.22
CA VAL A 22 -4.79 -4.76 2.08
C VAL A 22 -4.77 -3.40 1.38
N GLY A 23 -5.18 -2.31 2.05
CA GLY A 23 -5.26 -0.98 1.42
C GLY A 23 -3.95 -0.68 0.70
N THR A 24 -3.95 -0.74 -0.63
CA THR A 24 -2.73 -0.56 -1.42
C THR A 24 -2.39 0.92 -1.38
N VAL A 25 -1.17 1.25 -0.95
CA VAL A 25 -0.69 2.63 -0.97
C VAL A 25 -0.89 3.22 -2.37
N PRO A 26 -1.44 4.44 -2.48
CA PRO A 26 -1.69 5.06 -3.78
C PRO A 26 -0.43 5.15 -4.63
N THR A 27 -0.60 4.92 -5.93
CA THR A 27 0.48 5.02 -6.92
C THR A 27 0.45 6.40 -7.55
N CYS A 28 1.60 7.06 -7.66
CA CYS A 28 1.69 8.36 -8.30
C CYS A 28 1.57 8.24 -9.83
N LEU A 29 0.94 9.25 -10.45
CA LEU A 29 0.89 9.45 -11.88
C LEU A 29 2.28 9.81 -12.43
N SER A 30 2.46 9.63 -13.73
CA SER A 30 3.69 10.03 -14.43
C SER A 30 3.97 11.54 -14.29
N GLY A 31 5.23 11.92 -14.13
CA GLY A 31 5.63 13.33 -13.98
C GLY A 31 5.77 13.79 -12.52
N PHE A 32 5.42 12.94 -11.56
CA PHE A 32 5.63 13.17 -10.13
C PHE A 32 6.86 12.44 -9.58
N ASP A 33 7.74 11.94 -10.45
CA ASP A 33 8.96 11.20 -10.07
C ASP A 33 9.88 12.03 -9.15
N TRP A 34 9.86 13.35 -9.29
CA TRP A 34 10.63 14.28 -8.44
C TRP A 34 10.19 14.28 -6.97
N MET A 35 8.98 13.82 -6.65
CA MET A 35 8.48 13.71 -5.28
C MET A 35 9.00 12.46 -4.57
N PHE A 36 9.63 11.53 -5.29
CA PHE A 36 10.13 10.31 -4.69
C PHE A 36 11.44 10.61 -3.96
N ASN A 37 11.61 9.95 -2.82
CA ASN A 37 12.84 10.06 -2.05
C ASN A 37 13.96 9.17 -2.63
N HIS A 38 15.17 9.25 -2.08
CA HIS A 38 16.31 8.45 -2.54
C HIS A 38 16.13 6.93 -2.42
N LEU A 39 15.16 6.47 -1.61
CA LEU A 39 14.79 5.06 -1.45
C LEU A 39 13.73 4.62 -2.47
N GLY A 40 13.30 5.50 -3.38
CA GLY A 40 12.24 5.22 -4.34
C GLY A 40 10.85 5.12 -3.71
N GLN A 41 10.64 5.73 -2.54
CA GLN A 41 9.35 5.75 -1.87
C GLN A 41 8.52 6.94 -2.34
N SER A 42 7.25 6.69 -2.64
CA SER A 42 6.31 7.74 -3.01
C SER A 42 5.96 8.61 -1.80
N PRO A 43 5.47 9.84 -2.01
CA PRO A 43 4.96 10.66 -0.93
C PRO A 43 3.84 9.97 -0.13
N CYS A 44 3.01 9.14 -0.76
CA CYS A 44 1.97 8.36 -0.08
C CYS A 44 2.53 7.27 0.84
N THR A 45 3.61 6.60 0.41
CA THR A 45 4.31 5.60 1.20
C THR A 45 4.93 6.24 2.44
N VAL A 46 5.61 7.37 2.27
CA VAL A 46 6.24 8.10 3.38
C VAL A 46 5.17 8.68 4.31
N ALA A 47 4.09 9.26 3.79
CA ALA A 47 2.97 9.76 4.61
C ALA A 47 2.35 8.66 5.48
N SER A 48 2.17 7.45 4.94
CA SER A 48 1.66 6.30 5.72
C SER A 48 2.60 5.93 6.87
N ALA A 49 3.91 5.96 6.64
CA ALA A 49 4.90 5.70 7.69
C ALA A 49 4.90 6.79 8.78
N LEU A 50 4.74 8.06 8.39
CA LEU A 50 4.62 9.15 9.36
C LEU A 50 3.32 9.03 10.17
N ALA A 51 2.20 8.69 9.54
CA ALA A 51 0.92 8.45 10.23
C ALA A 51 1.04 7.30 11.25
N GLN A 52 1.72 6.21 10.87
CA GLN A 52 2.01 5.10 11.77
C GLN A 52 2.94 5.51 12.92
N ALA A 53 3.92 6.40 12.69
CA ALA A 53 4.74 6.96 13.75
C ALA A 53 3.92 7.79 14.76
N CYS A 54 2.82 8.42 14.33
CA CYS A 54 1.88 9.10 15.23
C CYS A 54 1.08 8.10 16.10
N THR A 55 0.72 6.95 15.53
CA THR A 55 -0.20 5.97 16.14
C THR A 55 0.32 4.54 16.00
N PRO A 56 1.39 4.16 16.73
CA PRO A 56 2.14 2.93 16.49
C PRO A 56 1.34 1.63 16.71
N SER A 57 0.16 1.72 17.33
CA SER A 57 -0.72 0.58 17.57
C SER A 57 -1.52 0.15 16.34
N TYR A 58 -1.57 0.97 15.28
CA TYR A 58 -2.39 0.72 14.10
C TYR A 58 -1.59 0.95 12.82
N ASP A 59 -1.79 0.07 11.85
CA ASP A 59 -1.38 0.35 10.47
C ASP A 59 -2.46 1.21 9.82
N ILE A 60 -2.11 2.47 9.52
CA ILE A 60 -3.04 3.45 8.95
C ILE A 60 -2.54 3.79 7.54
N PRO A 61 -2.88 2.98 6.52
CA PRO A 61 -2.54 3.33 5.16
C PRO A 61 -3.26 4.62 4.76
N ILE A 62 -2.54 5.50 4.08
CA ILE A 62 -3.14 6.68 3.46
C ILE A 62 -4.09 6.21 2.35
N PRO A 63 -5.40 6.53 2.41
CA PRO A 63 -6.37 6.04 1.44
C PRO A 63 -6.18 6.73 0.09
N ALA A 64 -6.47 6.03 -1.00
CA ALA A 64 -6.53 6.63 -2.33
C ALA A 64 -7.66 7.66 -2.41
N LEU A 65 -7.43 8.75 -3.14
CA LEU A 65 -8.41 9.83 -3.35
C LEU A 65 -8.94 9.83 -4.77
N GLY A 66 -10.16 10.31 -4.96
CA GLY A 66 -10.67 10.71 -6.27
C GLY A 66 -10.13 12.08 -6.70
N PRO A 67 -10.31 12.47 -7.98
CA PRO A 67 -9.71 13.68 -8.54
C PRO A 67 -10.12 15.01 -7.90
N LEU A 68 -11.26 15.03 -7.18
CA LEU A 68 -11.78 16.24 -6.52
C LEU A 68 -11.76 16.13 -4.99
N ASP A 69 -11.20 15.04 -4.47
CA ASP A 69 -11.06 14.83 -3.05
C ASP A 69 -9.72 15.40 -2.56
N ASN A 70 -9.62 15.64 -1.26
CA ASN A 70 -8.39 16.06 -0.60
C ASN A 70 -8.27 15.35 0.75
N TYR A 71 -7.04 15.22 1.25
CA TYR A 71 -6.87 14.82 2.65
C TYR A 71 -7.30 15.95 3.57
N LEU A 72 -7.94 15.58 4.68
CA LEU A 72 -8.42 16.52 5.69
C LEU A 72 -7.48 16.53 6.89
N GLY A 73 -7.58 17.63 7.64
CA GLY A 73 -6.93 17.82 8.93
C GLY A 73 -7.32 16.79 9.98
N PRO A 74 -6.60 16.77 11.12
CA PRO A 74 -7.03 16.04 12.30
C PRO A 74 -8.43 16.46 12.75
N THR A 75 -9.18 15.51 13.31
CA THR A 75 -10.42 15.82 14.05
C THR A 75 -10.08 16.17 15.49
N PRO A 76 -10.99 16.78 16.28
CA PRO A 76 -10.75 17.02 17.71
C PRO A 76 -10.41 15.75 18.51
N SER A 77 -10.85 14.58 18.05
CA SER A 77 -10.56 13.28 18.67
C SER A 77 -9.25 12.63 18.20
N SER A 78 -8.59 13.22 17.20
CA SER A 78 -7.38 12.68 16.59
C SER A 78 -6.28 13.72 16.37
N GLU A 79 -6.41 14.90 16.98
CA GLU A 79 -5.31 15.85 17.02
C GLU A 79 -4.19 15.34 17.93
N ASP A 80 -2.96 15.48 17.46
CA ASP A 80 -1.76 15.20 18.22
C ASP A 80 -0.59 15.99 17.60
N ASN A 81 0.54 16.04 18.31
CA ASN A 81 1.71 16.79 17.88
C ASN A 81 2.32 16.28 16.56
N CYS A 82 2.02 15.04 16.16
CA CYS A 82 2.53 14.42 14.94
C CYS A 82 1.66 14.79 13.73
N ARG A 83 0.33 14.77 13.89
CA ARG A 83 -0.63 15.10 12.84
C ARG A 83 -0.80 16.60 12.66
N CYS A 84 -0.62 17.41 13.71
CA CYS A 84 -0.57 18.87 13.63
C CYS A 84 0.79 19.43 13.16
N SER A 85 1.52 18.63 12.39
CA SER A 85 2.80 18.98 11.78
C SER A 85 2.61 19.42 10.33
N SER A 86 3.21 20.57 9.97
CA SER A 86 3.31 21.01 8.57
C SER A 86 4.10 20.05 7.68
N VAL A 87 4.98 19.23 8.27
CA VAL A 87 5.72 18.18 7.55
C VAL A 87 4.77 17.06 7.14
N PHE A 88 3.92 16.62 8.07
CA PHE A 88 2.91 15.61 7.78
C PHE A 88 1.90 16.14 6.75
N TYR A 89 1.44 17.39 6.89
CA TYR A 89 0.62 18.08 5.90
C TYR A 89 1.27 18.13 4.51
N SER A 90 2.55 18.46 4.40
CA SER A 90 3.26 18.51 3.12
C SER A 90 3.34 17.14 2.48
N MET A 91 3.57 16.08 3.25
CA MET A 91 3.62 14.70 2.74
C MET A 91 2.27 14.19 2.23
N ILE A 92 1.17 14.43 2.96
CA ILE A 92 -0.17 14.06 2.47
C ILE A 92 -0.60 14.93 1.28
N SER A 93 -0.19 16.21 1.23
CA SER A 93 -0.47 17.09 0.10
C SER A 93 0.26 16.64 -1.16
N ALA A 94 1.55 16.29 -1.03
CA ALA A 94 2.31 15.68 -2.12
C ALA A 94 1.68 14.36 -2.58
N CYS A 95 1.20 13.53 -1.65
CA CYS A 95 0.47 12.30 -1.99
C CYS A 95 -0.81 12.58 -2.79
N ALA A 96 -1.61 13.57 -2.36
CA ALA A 96 -2.83 13.96 -3.07
C ALA A 96 -2.53 14.43 -4.50
N LEU A 97 -1.57 15.34 -4.66
CA LEU A 97 -1.17 15.82 -5.98
C LEU A 97 -0.63 14.69 -6.85
N CYS A 98 0.20 13.81 -6.31
CA CYS A 98 0.83 12.76 -7.10
C CYS A 98 -0.18 11.76 -7.67
N GLN A 99 -1.30 11.52 -7.00
CA GLN A 99 -2.39 10.68 -7.51
C GLN A 99 -3.45 11.45 -8.33
N GLY A 100 -3.25 12.76 -8.56
CA GLY A 100 -4.14 13.61 -9.36
C GLY A 100 -5.37 14.12 -8.60
N ALA A 101 -5.29 14.22 -7.27
CA ALA A 101 -6.31 14.77 -6.40
C ALA A 101 -6.00 16.22 -6.00
N GLU A 102 -6.94 16.87 -5.31
CA GLU A 102 -6.80 18.25 -4.83
C GLU A 102 -6.11 18.30 -3.46
N ILE A 103 -5.56 19.48 -3.11
CA ILE A 103 -5.01 19.73 -1.77
C ILE A 103 -5.86 20.76 -1.03
N THR A 104 -5.94 20.60 0.29
CA THR A 104 -6.53 21.62 1.15
C THR A 104 -5.47 22.64 1.58
N THR A 105 -5.91 23.80 2.08
CA THR A 105 -5.00 24.80 2.62
C THR A 105 -4.48 24.40 4.00
N TRP A 106 -3.34 24.97 4.41
CA TRP A 106 -2.78 24.74 5.75
C TRP A 106 -3.75 25.20 6.84
N SER A 107 -4.33 26.40 6.70
CA SER A 107 -5.30 26.95 7.65
C SER A 107 -6.59 26.13 7.73
N PHE A 108 -6.95 25.37 6.70
CA PHE A 108 -8.07 24.44 6.77
C PHE A 108 -7.65 23.13 7.44
N TYR A 109 -6.43 22.67 7.16
CA TYR A 109 -5.86 21.47 7.73
C TYR A 109 -5.66 21.56 9.25
N ASP A 110 -5.18 22.69 9.76
CA ASP A 110 -4.84 22.88 11.17
C ASP A 110 -5.99 23.40 12.05
N GLN A 111 -7.21 23.51 11.53
CA GLN A 111 -8.36 24.12 12.26
C GLN A 111 -8.64 23.49 13.63
N ASN A 112 -8.42 22.18 13.78
CA ASN A 112 -8.64 21.47 15.04
C ASN A 112 -7.35 21.29 15.85
N CYS A 113 -6.24 21.91 15.43
CA CYS A 113 -4.95 21.82 16.09
C CYS A 113 -4.81 22.89 17.18
N SER A 114 -4.79 22.48 18.44
CA SER A 114 -4.50 23.33 19.59
C SER A 114 -3.06 23.86 19.59
N SER A 115 -2.14 23.12 18.97
CA SER A 115 -0.75 23.50 18.79
C SER A 115 -0.24 22.98 17.45
N VAL A 116 0.46 23.84 16.71
CA VAL A 116 1.00 23.52 15.38
C VAL A 116 2.51 23.46 15.39
N PHE A 117 3.06 22.54 14.59
CA PHE A 117 4.51 22.34 14.45
C PHE A 117 4.93 22.68 13.01
N LEU A 118 5.35 23.93 12.83
CA LEU A 118 5.87 24.42 11.55
C LEU A 118 7.28 23.88 11.31
N THR A 119 7.52 23.31 10.12
CA THR A 119 8.80 22.74 9.67
C THR A 119 9.38 21.64 10.59
N VAL A 120 8.56 21.06 11.47
CA VAL A 120 9.01 20.09 12.48
C VAL A 120 8.08 18.89 12.50
N PHE A 121 8.66 17.70 12.41
CA PHE A 121 8.00 16.43 12.68
C PHE A 121 8.60 15.84 13.96
N ALA A 122 7.80 15.79 15.03
CA ALA A 122 8.31 15.46 16.36
C ALA A 122 8.73 13.98 16.53
N PRO A 123 7.99 12.99 16.00
CA PRO A 123 8.44 11.60 16.10
C PRO A 123 9.68 11.32 15.25
N ALA A 124 10.43 10.30 15.64
CA ALA A 124 11.51 9.80 14.81
C ALA A 124 10.96 9.19 13.52
N VAL A 125 11.64 9.45 12.40
CA VAL A 125 11.34 8.79 11.12
C VAL A 125 11.54 7.28 11.29
N PRO A 126 10.57 6.43 10.90
CA PRO A 126 10.71 4.98 11.00
C PRO A 126 11.89 4.44 10.18
N VAL A 127 12.51 3.36 10.66
CA VAL A 127 13.63 2.70 9.97
C VAL A 127 13.19 2.23 8.58
N GLY A 128 14.02 2.49 7.57
CA GLY A 128 13.72 2.15 6.18
C GLY A 128 12.88 3.18 5.45
N PHE A 129 12.59 4.34 6.06
CA PHE A 129 11.94 5.47 5.40
C PHE A 129 12.86 6.70 5.40
N ALA A 130 12.65 7.54 4.38
CA ALA A 130 13.27 8.86 4.29
C ALA A 130 12.19 9.90 4.00
N VAL A 131 12.22 11.03 4.70
CA VAL A 131 11.32 12.15 4.45
C VAL A 131 12.07 13.14 3.54
N PRO A 132 11.58 13.41 2.32
CA PRO A 132 12.17 14.41 1.45
C PRO A 132 12.31 15.76 2.14
N HIS A 133 13.40 16.50 1.85
CA HIS A 133 13.62 17.80 2.47
C HIS A 133 12.52 18.81 2.13
N TYR A 134 11.95 18.73 0.93
CA TYR A 134 10.83 19.57 0.55
C TYR A 134 9.62 19.46 1.49
N ALA A 135 9.46 18.36 2.24
CA ALA A 135 8.38 18.20 3.19
C ALA A 135 8.50 19.17 4.38
N TYR A 136 9.71 19.67 4.64
CA TYR A 136 10.02 20.60 5.72
C TYR A 136 9.90 22.07 5.31
N THR A 137 9.45 22.37 4.08
CA THR A 137 9.15 23.75 3.69
C THR A 137 7.96 24.28 4.47
N ASP A 138 8.03 25.55 4.90
CA ASP A 138 6.95 26.19 5.64
C ASP A 138 5.78 26.55 4.69
N PRO A 139 4.57 25.97 4.85
CA PRO A 139 3.42 26.24 3.99
C PRO A 139 2.82 27.64 4.21
N THR A 140 3.22 28.33 5.28
CA THR A 140 2.77 29.68 5.63
C THR A 140 3.73 30.77 5.15
N ALA A 141 4.91 30.38 4.66
CA ALA A 141 5.95 31.32 4.24
C ALA A 141 5.46 32.22 3.09
N ASN A 142 5.87 33.49 3.13
CA ASN A 142 5.53 34.51 2.12
C ASN A 142 4.03 34.73 1.93
N GLY A 143 3.23 34.54 2.99
CA GLY A 143 1.77 34.71 2.95
C GLY A 143 1.06 33.66 2.11
N LYS A 144 1.70 32.50 1.91
CA LYS A 144 1.05 31.31 1.35
C LYS A 144 0.30 30.57 2.46
N ASP A 145 -0.54 29.63 2.06
CA ASP A 145 -1.36 28.81 2.97
C ASP A 145 -1.50 27.39 2.38
N PHE A 146 -0.47 26.89 1.69
CA PHE A 146 -0.56 25.59 1.01
C PHE A 146 0.81 24.98 0.68
N PHE A 147 0.83 23.68 0.39
CA PHE A 147 2.02 23.00 -0.13
C PHE A 147 2.41 23.52 -1.53
N ASN A 148 3.53 24.22 -1.63
CA ASN A 148 3.98 24.85 -2.87
C ASN A 148 4.88 23.92 -3.69
N THR A 149 4.33 23.35 -4.77
CA THR A 149 5.05 22.43 -5.67
C THR A 149 6.26 23.05 -6.34
N GLN A 150 6.22 24.34 -6.69
CA GLN A 150 7.34 25.01 -7.36
C GLN A 150 8.55 25.13 -6.44
N ILE A 151 8.33 25.46 -5.16
CA ILE A 151 9.39 25.51 -4.15
C ILE A 151 9.87 24.09 -3.86
N ALA A 152 8.95 23.15 -3.68
CA ALA A 152 9.28 21.76 -3.37
C ALA A 152 10.10 21.08 -4.47
N GLN A 153 9.79 21.34 -5.74
CA GLN A 153 10.51 20.77 -6.87
C GLN A 153 11.90 21.38 -7.08
N ALA A 154 12.10 22.64 -6.65
CA ALA A 154 13.40 23.31 -6.69
C ALA A 154 14.29 22.97 -5.49
N ASP A 155 13.73 22.32 -4.47
CA ASP A 155 14.44 21.96 -3.26
C ASP A 155 15.46 20.85 -3.50
N ASN A 156 16.64 20.99 -2.91
CA ASN A 156 17.75 20.04 -3.02
C ASN A 156 18.39 19.77 -1.66
N GLY A 157 17.64 19.96 -0.57
CA GLY A 157 18.15 19.72 0.77
C GLY A 157 18.26 18.22 1.10
N PRO A 158 18.96 17.88 2.19
CA PRO A 158 19.14 16.50 2.61
C PRO A 158 17.85 15.92 3.19
N GLU A 159 17.55 14.68 2.83
CA GLU A 159 16.39 13.97 3.37
C GLU A 159 16.58 13.58 4.84
N SER A 160 15.49 13.56 5.60
CA SER A 160 15.49 13.12 6.99
C SER A 160 15.26 11.62 7.08
N THR A 161 16.20 10.89 7.70
CA THR A 161 16.11 9.44 7.90
C THR A 161 15.94 9.09 9.38
N ALA A 162 15.68 7.83 9.66
CA ALA A 162 15.73 7.31 11.02
C ALA A 162 17.08 7.65 11.70
N PRO A 163 17.08 8.00 12.99
CA PRO A 163 18.33 8.22 13.73
C PRO A 163 19.19 6.95 13.73
N PRO A 164 20.53 7.09 13.76
CA PRO A 164 21.44 5.95 13.74
C PRO A 164 21.15 5.04 14.94
N GLN A 165 20.88 3.75 14.67
CA GLN A 165 20.74 2.76 15.72
C GLN A 165 22.10 2.60 16.41
N ALA A 166 22.15 2.84 17.72
CA ALA A 166 23.33 2.53 18.52
C ALA A 166 23.61 1.02 18.36
N SER A 167 24.67 0.69 17.62
CA SER A 167 25.18 -0.68 17.56
C SER A 167 25.72 -0.99 18.95
N SER A 168 25.02 -1.85 19.70
CA SER A 168 25.58 -2.47 20.90
C SER A 168 26.78 -3.33 20.47
N THR A 169 27.95 -2.71 20.40
CA THR A 169 29.21 -3.42 20.28
C THR A 169 29.39 -4.17 21.59
N SER A 170 29.07 -5.46 21.61
CA SER A 170 29.48 -6.34 22.70
C SER A 170 31.00 -6.40 22.71
N SER A 171 31.62 -5.56 23.55
CA SER A 171 33.05 -5.58 23.84
C SER A 171 33.40 -6.95 24.43
N THR A 172 33.96 -7.84 23.62
CA THR A 172 34.60 -9.05 24.09
C THR A 172 36.00 -8.68 24.56
N THR A 173 36.22 -8.69 25.86
CA THR A 173 37.50 -8.40 26.51
C THR A 173 38.52 -9.45 26.10
N THR A 174 39.51 -9.07 25.29
CA THR A 174 40.66 -9.90 24.93
C THR A 174 41.80 -9.69 25.91
N THR A 175 42.09 -10.71 26.73
CA THR A 175 43.41 -10.92 27.36
C THR A 175 44.09 -12.08 26.64
N GLY A 176 45.32 -11.84 26.16
CA GLY A 176 45.91 -12.60 25.07
C GLY A 176 46.67 -13.90 25.40
N GLY A 177 47.11 -14.54 24.31
CA GLY A 177 48.33 -15.36 24.22
C GLY A 177 48.18 -16.88 24.34
N VAL A 178 48.36 -17.59 23.22
CA VAL A 178 49.31 -18.72 22.98
C VAL A 178 48.78 -19.66 21.84
N SER A 179 49.75 -20.22 21.11
CA SER A 179 49.81 -20.83 19.77
C SER A 179 49.10 -22.19 19.48
N ILE A 180 48.54 -22.31 18.25
CA ILE A 180 48.62 -23.37 17.19
C ILE A 180 48.63 -24.87 17.64
N PRO A 181 47.83 -25.81 17.04
CA PRO A 181 47.75 -26.06 15.60
C PRO A 181 46.39 -26.39 14.93
N ILE A 182 46.44 -26.19 13.61
CA ILE A 182 45.69 -26.76 12.46
C ILE A 182 44.68 -27.87 12.77
N GLY A 183 43.43 -27.65 12.35
CA GLY A 183 42.38 -28.64 12.18
C GLY A 183 41.36 -28.20 11.12
N THR A 184 41.14 -29.06 10.14
CA THR A 184 40.35 -28.91 8.91
C THR A 184 38.85 -28.61 9.15
N ALA A 185 38.27 -27.74 8.30
CA ALA A 185 36.86 -27.36 8.01
C ALA A 185 35.72 -28.34 8.45
N PRO A 186 34.44 -27.91 8.71
CA PRO A 186 33.63 -27.13 7.74
C PRO A 186 32.50 -26.17 8.24
N LEU A 187 32.15 -25.23 7.35
CA LEU A 187 30.80 -24.77 6.92
C LEU A 187 29.69 -24.47 7.95
N THR A 188 29.31 -23.18 7.99
CA THR A 188 27.95 -22.59 8.07
C THR A 188 26.78 -23.40 8.68
N PRO A 189 26.01 -22.86 9.65
CA PRO A 189 24.65 -23.33 9.89
C PRO A 189 23.68 -22.65 8.90
N LYS A 190 23.18 -23.41 7.91
CA LYS A 190 22.06 -23.02 7.05
C LYS A 190 20.72 -23.33 7.74
N LYS A 191 19.86 -22.30 7.80
CA LYS A 191 18.38 -22.20 7.71
C LYS A 191 17.47 -23.37 8.17
N LYS A 192 16.31 -22.99 8.73
CA LYS A 192 15.02 -23.63 8.38
C LYS A 192 14.01 -22.56 7.94
N SER A 193 13.64 -22.59 6.67
CA SER A 193 12.63 -21.72 6.06
C SER A 193 11.33 -22.51 5.90
N ASN A 194 10.21 -21.97 6.39
CA ASN A 194 8.88 -22.60 6.31
C ASN A 194 8.23 -22.34 4.93
N ALA A 195 8.98 -22.56 3.84
CA ALA A 195 8.48 -22.36 2.48
C ALA A 195 7.45 -23.43 2.04
N GLY A 196 7.50 -24.63 2.65
CA GLY A 196 6.62 -25.74 2.29
C GLY A 196 5.15 -25.58 2.70
N ALA A 197 4.88 -24.86 3.80
CA ALA A 197 3.51 -24.66 4.28
C ALA A 197 2.74 -23.61 3.45
N ILE A 198 3.46 -22.63 2.90
CA ILE A 198 2.90 -21.52 2.13
C ILE A 198 2.58 -21.95 0.69
N ALA A 199 3.37 -22.86 0.12
CA ALA A 199 3.12 -23.36 -1.24
C ALA A 199 1.92 -24.33 -1.34
N GLY A 200 1.56 -25.04 -0.26
CA GLY A 200 0.48 -26.03 -0.28
C GLY A 200 -0.94 -25.45 -0.29
N GLY A 201 -1.16 -24.30 0.36
CA GLY A 201 -2.49 -23.72 0.53
C GLY A 201 -3.09 -23.19 -0.77
N VAL A 202 -2.27 -22.58 -1.64
CA VAL A 202 -2.75 -21.90 -2.86
C VAL A 202 -3.26 -22.90 -3.90
N VAL A 203 -2.56 -24.04 -4.05
CA VAL A 203 -2.96 -25.09 -4.99
C VAL A 203 -4.24 -25.79 -4.55
N GLY A 204 -4.39 -26.06 -3.24
CA GLY A 204 -5.61 -26.65 -2.69
C GLY A 204 -6.83 -25.73 -2.80
N GLY A 205 -6.63 -24.42 -2.57
CA GLY A 205 -7.70 -23.42 -2.65
C GLY A 205 -8.29 -23.28 -4.04
N LEU A 206 -7.45 -23.23 -5.09
CA LEU A 206 -7.92 -23.09 -6.48
C LEU A 206 -8.70 -24.31 -6.95
N ALA A 207 -8.24 -25.52 -6.61
CA ALA A 207 -8.95 -26.76 -6.93
C ALA A 207 -10.30 -26.84 -6.18
N GLY A 208 -10.32 -26.45 -4.90
CA GLY A 208 -11.55 -26.43 -4.10
C GLY A 208 -12.58 -25.43 -4.61
N LEU A 209 -12.16 -24.21 -4.94
CA LEU A 209 -13.05 -23.16 -5.43
C LEU A 209 -13.66 -23.52 -6.80
N ALA A 210 -12.85 -24.09 -7.70
CA ALA A 210 -13.34 -24.53 -9.00
C ALA A 210 -14.41 -25.63 -8.88
N ALA A 211 -14.22 -26.58 -7.95
CA ALA A 211 -15.20 -27.61 -7.67
C ALA A 211 -16.52 -27.03 -7.13
N ILE A 212 -16.46 -26.05 -6.22
CA ILE A 212 -17.65 -25.40 -5.65
C ILE A 212 -18.42 -24.63 -6.72
N ILE A 213 -17.73 -23.86 -7.58
CA ILE A 213 -18.37 -23.09 -8.66
C ILE A 213 -19.06 -24.04 -9.66
N MET A 214 -18.42 -25.16 -10.01
CA MET A 214 -19.02 -26.18 -10.86
C MET A 214 -20.28 -26.79 -10.25
N ILE A 215 -20.25 -27.10 -8.95
CA ILE A 215 -21.41 -27.69 -8.25
C ILE A 215 -22.56 -26.67 -8.18
N VAL A 216 -22.29 -25.45 -7.71
CA VAL A 216 -23.32 -24.41 -7.57
C VAL A 216 -23.89 -24.00 -8.94
N GLY A 217 -23.02 -23.81 -9.94
CA GLY A 217 -23.44 -23.51 -11.31
C GLY A 217 -24.26 -24.64 -11.94
N GLY A 218 -23.89 -25.90 -11.70
CA GLY A 218 -24.63 -27.07 -12.14
C GLY A 218 -26.03 -27.15 -11.51
N LEU A 219 -26.15 -26.89 -10.21
CA LEU A 219 -27.44 -26.86 -9.49
C LEU A 219 -28.34 -25.73 -9.98
N ILE A 220 -27.79 -24.53 -10.21
CA ILE A 220 -28.55 -23.39 -10.74
C ILE A 220 -29.01 -23.67 -12.17
N ARG A 221 -28.15 -24.21 -13.04
CA ARG A 221 -28.53 -24.60 -14.40
C ARG A 221 -29.62 -25.67 -14.39
N ARG A 222 -29.49 -26.72 -13.57
CA ARG A 222 -30.53 -27.75 -13.41
C ARG A 222 -31.87 -27.14 -12.96
N ARG A 223 -31.86 -26.24 -11.97
CA ARG A 223 -33.08 -25.55 -11.51
C ARG A 223 -33.69 -24.65 -12.58
N ARG A 224 -32.87 -24.02 -13.44
CA ARG A 224 -33.36 -23.21 -14.57
C ARG A 224 -33.95 -24.07 -15.69
N HIS A 225 -33.31 -25.20 -16.01
CA HIS A 225 -33.85 -26.16 -16.99
C HIS A 225 -35.16 -26.80 -16.50
N HIS A 226 -35.25 -27.18 -15.23
CA HIS A 226 -36.51 -27.69 -14.67
C HIS A 226 -37.62 -26.63 -14.70
N ARG A 227 -37.32 -25.36 -14.37
CA ARG A 227 -38.31 -24.29 -14.47
C ARG A 227 -38.77 -24.06 -15.90
N ARG A 228 -37.86 -24.04 -16.88
CA ARG A 228 -38.21 -23.91 -18.31
C ARG A 228 -39.11 -25.05 -18.79
N ALA A 229 -38.80 -26.29 -18.41
CA ALA A 229 -39.64 -27.44 -18.74
C ALA A 229 -41.04 -27.39 -18.09
N ILE A 230 -41.17 -26.76 -16.92
CA ILE A 230 -42.48 -26.53 -16.28
C ILE A 230 -43.25 -25.44 -17.03
N TYR A 231 -42.61 -24.33 -17.40
CA TYR A 231 -43.24 -23.25 -18.18
C TYR A 231 -43.70 -23.72 -19.56
N GLU A 232 -42.91 -24.55 -20.25
CA GLU A 232 -43.28 -25.11 -21.55
C GLU A 232 -44.54 -26.00 -21.46
N LYS A 233 -44.64 -26.82 -20.39
CA LYS A 233 -45.84 -27.63 -20.14
C LYS A 233 -47.08 -26.80 -19.79
N GLN A 234 -46.90 -25.68 -19.09
CA GLN A 234 -48.00 -24.76 -18.79
C GLN A 234 -48.49 -24.03 -20.04
N LEU A 235 -47.56 -23.66 -20.94
CA LEU A 235 -47.89 -23.00 -22.19
C LEU A 235 -48.64 -23.92 -23.16
N SER A 236 -48.22 -25.19 -23.26
CA SER A 236 -48.94 -26.17 -24.09
C SER A 236 -50.35 -26.45 -23.56
N ALA A 237 -50.52 -26.56 -22.24
CA ALA A 237 -51.83 -26.78 -21.64
C ALA A 237 -52.81 -25.59 -21.78
N GLN A 238 -52.29 -24.36 -21.90
CA GLN A 238 -53.12 -23.17 -22.19
C GLN A 238 -53.57 -23.11 -23.65
N LEU A 239 -52.75 -23.60 -24.59
CA LEU A 239 -53.08 -23.59 -26.02
C LEU A 239 -54.12 -24.64 -26.40
N ASP A 240 -54.16 -25.78 -25.69
CA ASP A 240 -55.14 -26.85 -25.95
C ASP A 240 -56.53 -26.58 -25.31
N GLY A 241 -56.64 -25.61 -24.39
CA GLY A 241 -57.87 -25.31 -23.65
C GLY A 241 -58.76 -24.23 -24.26
N THR A 242 -58.40 -23.66 -25.41
CA THR A 242 -59.17 -22.60 -26.11
C THR A 242 -59.87 -23.09 -27.39
N GLY A 243 -60.23 -24.37 -27.44
CA GLY A 243 -61.02 -24.99 -28.52
C GLY A 243 -62.45 -25.32 -28.10
#